data_AF-A0A523AS99-F1
#
_entry.id   AF-A0A523AS99-F1
#
_cell.length_a   1.000
_cell.length_b   1.000
_cell.length_c   1.000
_cell.angle_alpha   90.00
_cell.angle_beta   90.00
_cell.angle_gamma   90.00
#
_symmetry.space_group_name_H-M   'P 1'
#
loop_
_entity.id
_entity.type
_entity.pdbx_description
1 polymer ?
#
loop_
_entity_poly.entity_id
_entity_poly.type
_entity_poly.pdbx_seq_one_letter_code
_entity_poly.pdbx_strand_id
1 'polypeptide(L)'
;MMKGIVTYSSNVFVPLTNLCRNRCSYCGFRREEGEASFLSPKEVFSLVLRGKRAGCSEVLLTLGERPEVHPLGREKLREFGYRTTSEYLQELCKYILKLGLLPHTNAGVLSEGELEGLRKYNASMGLMLECVAELEAHRESPGKDPELRLKFIEKAGRLRIPFTTGLLVGIGESREEREKSLEEIRRLHEKYGHIQEVIIQPFSPKP
;
A
#
# COMPACT_ATOMS: atom_id res chain seq x y z
N MET A 1 -25.13 7.63 18.62
CA MET A 1 -24.34 6.73 17.74
C MET A 1 -25.29 5.81 17.00
N MET A 2 -25.40 5.93 15.68
CA MET A 2 -26.16 4.97 14.87
C MET A 2 -25.43 3.62 14.91
N LYS A 3 -25.95 2.66 15.70
CA LYS A 3 -25.45 1.29 15.72
C LYS A 3 -25.77 0.64 14.37
N GLY A 4 -24.76 0.06 13.70
CA GLY A 4 -24.95 -0.85 12.57
C GLY A 4 -24.90 -0.26 11.16
N ILE A 5 -24.37 0.95 10.94
CA ILE A 5 -24.08 1.41 9.57
C ILE A 5 -22.82 0.69 9.06
N VAL A 6 -22.95 0.02 7.92
CA VAL A 6 -21.81 -0.49 7.15
C VAL A 6 -21.61 0.42 5.94
N THR A 7 -20.44 1.04 5.85
CA THR A 7 -20.01 1.81 4.68
C THR A 7 -19.09 0.96 3.82
N TYR A 8 -19.08 1.20 2.52
CA TYR A 8 -18.16 0.56 1.60
C TYR A 8 -17.73 1.53 0.50
N SER A 9 -16.58 1.26 -0.11
CA SER A 9 -16.14 1.91 -1.35
C SER A 9 -15.81 0.84 -2.38
N SER A 10 -16.48 0.91 -3.54
CA SER A 10 -16.21 0.00 -4.65
C SER A 10 -14.88 0.40 -5.31
N ASN A 11 -13.90 -0.50 -5.31
CA ASN A 11 -12.62 -0.26 -5.95
C ASN A 11 -12.26 -1.33 -6.98
N VAL A 12 -11.45 -0.93 -7.96
CA VAL A 12 -10.74 -1.86 -8.83
C VAL A 12 -9.32 -2.05 -8.31
N PHE A 13 -8.96 -3.30 -8.02
CA PHE A 13 -7.62 -3.69 -7.59
C PHE A 13 -6.67 -3.77 -8.79
N VAL A 14 -5.58 -3.02 -8.73
CA VAL A 14 -4.53 -2.98 -9.75
C VAL A 14 -3.21 -3.45 -9.12
N PRO A 15 -2.82 -4.73 -9.30
CA PRO A 15 -1.54 -5.26 -8.82
C PRO A 15 -0.42 -4.82 -9.77
N LEU A 16 0.05 -3.59 -9.61
CA LEU A 16 0.97 -2.93 -10.54
C LEU A 16 2.24 -3.76 -10.76
N THR A 17 2.80 -4.33 -9.68
CA THR A 17 3.85 -5.34 -9.78
C THR A 17 3.95 -6.17 -8.50
N ASN A 18 4.32 -7.44 -8.64
CA ASN A 18 4.64 -8.35 -7.54
C ASN A 18 6.16 -8.48 -7.29
N LEU A 19 7.00 -7.66 -7.93
CA LEU A 19 8.38 -7.43 -7.52
C LEU A 19 8.41 -6.71 -6.18
N CYS A 20 9.17 -7.22 -5.23
CA CYS A 20 9.26 -6.65 -3.88
C CYS A 20 10.66 -6.85 -3.31
N ARG A 21 11.22 -5.84 -2.64
CA ARG A 21 12.49 -5.98 -1.91
C ARG A 21 12.35 -6.76 -0.60
N ASN A 22 11.14 -6.90 -0.08
CA ASN A 22 10.85 -7.60 1.17
C ASN A 22 10.53 -9.07 0.88
N ARG A 23 10.95 -9.99 1.75
CA ARG A 23 10.64 -11.44 1.70
C ARG A 23 9.86 -11.86 2.95
N CYS A 24 8.61 -11.41 3.10
CA CYS A 24 7.80 -11.76 4.27
C CYS A 24 7.34 -13.22 4.15
N SER A 25 7.53 -14.03 5.19
CA SER A 25 7.25 -15.49 5.12
C SER A 25 5.78 -15.83 4.85
N TYR A 26 4.85 -14.93 5.19
CA TYR A 26 3.41 -15.08 4.94
C TYR A 26 2.95 -14.54 3.58
N CYS A 27 3.82 -13.87 2.80
CA CYS A 27 3.39 -13.10 1.64
C CYS A 27 3.21 -13.99 0.39
N GLY A 28 1.95 -14.29 0.05
CA GLY A 28 1.61 -14.97 -1.21
C GLY A 28 1.62 -14.08 -2.46
N PHE A 29 1.85 -12.76 -2.33
CA PHE A 29 1.81 -11.82 -3.44
C PHE A 29 3.14 -11.75 -4.20
N ARG A 30 4.27 -11.71 -3.47
CA ARG A 30 5.61 -11.57 -4.05
C ARG A 30 5.93 -12.71 -5.02
N ARG A 31 6.64 -12.39 -6.10
CA ARG A 31 7.28 -13.38 -6.98
C ARG A 31 8.77 -13.10 -7.14
N GLU A 32 9.53 -14.14 -7.49
CA GLU A 32 10.91 -13.98 -7.93
C GLU A 32 10.95 -13.31 -9.30
N GLU A 33 12.08 -12.70 -9.64
CA GLU A 33 12.23 -11.86 -10.83
C GLU A 33 11.83 -12.55 -12.14
N GLY A 34 12.14 -13.84 -12.30
CA GLY A 34 11.77 -14.61 -13.50
C GLY A 34 10.28 -14.93 -13.66
N GLU A 35 9.47 -14.71 -12.61
CA GLU A 35 8.03 -14.99 -12.59
C GLU A 35 7.19 -13.73 -12.32
N ALA A 36 7.86 -12.60 -12.05
CA ALA A 36 7.20 -11.38 -11.65
C ALA A 36 6.60 -10.64 -12.85
N SER A 37 5.45 -10.02 -12.62
CA SER A 37 4.77 -9.16 -13.58
C SER A 37 4.97 -7.69 -13.21
N PHE A 38 5.08 -6.82 -14.20
CA PHE A 38 5.01 -5.38 -14.03
C PHE A 38 4.09 -4.81 -15.12
N LEU A 39 2.91 -4.35 -14.72
CA LEU A 39 1.88 -3.88 -15.64
C LEU A 39 2.33 -2.60 -16.34
N SER A 40 2.27 -2.63 -17.67
CA SER A 40 2.44 -1.45 -18.52
C SER A 40 1.29 -0.45 -18.35
N PRO A 41 1.47 0.82 -18.75
CA PRO A 41 0.40 1.81 -18.68
C PRO A 41 -0.88 1.35 -19.40
N LYS A 42 -0.76 0.67 -20.54
CA LYS A 42 -1.90 0.16 -21.32
C LYS A 42 -2.68 -0.90 -20.55
N GLU A 43 -2.00 -1.82 -19.87
CA GLU A 43 -2.63 -2.86 -19.05
C GLU A 43 -3.34 -2.27 -17.84
N VAL A 44 -2.69 -1.31 -17.16
CA VAL A 44 -3.30 -0.56 -16.06
C VAL A 44 -4.57 0.15 -16.54
N PHE A 45 -4.52 0.87 -17.67
CA PHE A 45 -5.68 1.60 -18.18
C PHE A 45 -6.83 0.65 -18.55
N SER A 46 -6.52 -0.51 -19.13
CA SER A 46 -7.52 -1.54 -19.41
C SER A 46 -8.24 -2.01 -18.14
N LEU A 47 -7.49 -2.27 -17.06
CA LEU A 47 -8.06 -2.62 -15.74
C LEU A 47 -8.93 -1.50 -15.18
N VAL A 48 -8.41 -0.27 -15.18
CA VAL A 48 -9.13 0.92 -14.67
C VAL A 48 -10.43 1.15 -15.43
N LEU A 49 -10.43 1.04 -16.76
CA LEU A 49 -11.64 1.18 -17.57
C LEU A 49 -12.65 0.05 -17.32
N ARG A 50 -12.20 -1.18 -17.06
CA ARG A 50 -13.09 -2.26 -16.61
C ARG A 50 -13.72 -1.94 -15.26
N GLY A 51 -12.92 -1.47 -14.30
CA GLY A 51 -13.40 -1.01 -12.99
C GLY A 51 -14.43 0.11 -13.11
N LYS A 52 -14.16 1.12 -13.93
CA LYS A 52 -15.10 2.22 -14.21
C LYS A 52 -16.43 1.71 -14.76
N ARG A 53 -16.40 0.82 -15.76
CA ARG A 53 -17.61 0.22 -16.33
C ARG A 53 -18.39 -0.62 -15.33
N ALA A 54 -17.71 -1.20 -14.34
CA ALA A 54 -18.32 -1.95 -13.25
C ALA A 54 -18.83 -1.07 -12.10
N GLY A 55 -18.75 0.28 -12.21
CA GLY A 55 -19.23 1.19 -11.17
C GLY A 55 -18.28 1.33 -9.97
N CYS A 56 -17.00 1.02 -10.13
CA CYS A 56 -15.99 1.35 -9.11
C CYS A 56 -15.86 2.87 -8.98
N SER A 57 -15.66 3.34 -7.75
CA SER A 57 -15.36 4.74 -7.42
C SER A 57 -13.86 4.97 -7.23
N GLU A 58 -13.14 3.94 -6.78
CA GLU A 58 -11.71 3.99 -6.46
C GLU A 58 -10.87 3.04 -7.32
N VAL A 59 -9.58 3.37 -7.47
CA VAL A 59 -8.55 2.49 -8.04
C VAL A 59 -7.47 2.25 -6.99
N LEU A 60 -7.38 1.01 -6.52
CA LEU A 60 -6.37 0.60 -5.55
C LEU A 60 -5.11 0.12 -6.29
N LEU A 61 -4.11 1.00 -6.37
CA LEU A 61 -2.78 0.69 -6.89
C LEU A 61 -1.97 -0.02 -5.79
N THR A 62 -1.73 -1.32 -5.96
CA THR A 62 -0.96 -2.13 -5.02
C THR A 62 0.28 -2.70 -5.70
N LEU A 63 1.41 -2.64 -5.02
CA LEU A 63 2.68 -3.18 -5.52
C LEU A 63 3.56 -3.68 -4.39
N GLY A 64 4.53 -4.52 -4.74
CA GLY A 64 5.65 -4.79 -3.86
C GLY A 64 6.49 -3.53 -3.64
N GLU A 65 7.20 -3.50 -2.53
CA GLU A 65 7.97 -2.33 -2.12
C GLU A 65 9.28 -2.24 -2.91
N ARG A 66 9.57 -1.03 -3.43
CA ARG A 66 10.78 -0.70 -4.19
C ARG A 66 11.11 -1.73 -5.28
N PRO A 67 10.21 -2.01 -6.23
CA PRO A 67 10.46 -2.99 -7.29
C PRO A 67 11.72 -2.67 -8.11
N GLU A 68 12.12 -1.40 -8.19
CA GLU A 68 13.32 -0.91 -8.87
C GLU A 68 14.66 -1.35 -8.24
N VAL A 69 14.67 -2.02 -7.08
CA VAL A 69 15.89 -2.68 -6.60
C VAL A 69 16.24 -3.90 -7.46
N HIS A 70 15.25 -4.46 -8.14
CA HIS A 70 15.43 -5.59 -9.07
C HIS A 70 15.75 -5.09 -10.49
N PRO A 71 16.68 -5.72 -11.22
CA PRO A 71 17.00 -5.39 -12.61
C PRO A 71 15.76 -5.26 -13.51
N LEU A 72 14.84 -6.23 -13.48
CA LEU A 72 13.58 -6.23 -14.23
C LEU A 72 12.71 -5.02 -13.88
N GLY A 73 12.67 -4.64 -12.61
CA GLY A 73 11.95 -3.44 -12.17
C GLY A 73 12.50 -2.17 -12.82
N ARG A 74 13.83 -2.02 -12.86
CA ARG A 74 14.48 -0.89 -13.55
C ARG A 74 14.29 -0.93 -15.05
N GLU A 75 14.36 -2.11 -15.65
CA GLU A 75 14.14 -2.30 -17.08
C GLU A 75 12.73 -1.88 -17.49
N LYS A 76 11.71 -2.39 -16.79
CA LYS A 76 10.30 -2.07 -17.07
C LYS A 76 10.00 -0.59 -16.88
N LEU A 77 10.50 0.04 -15.82
CA LEU A 77 10.35 1.48 -15.65
C LEU A 77 10.96 2.27 -16.82
N ARG A 78 12.17 1.91 -17.28
CA ARG A 78 12.79 2.55 -18.46
C ARG A 78 11.97 2.32 -19.74
N GLU A 79 11.48 1.10 -19.97
CA GLU A 79 10.61 0.76 -21.10
C GLU A 79 9.34 1.63 -21.11
N PHE A 80 8.78 1.90 -19.92
CA PHE A 80 7.61 2.75 -19.75
C PHE A 80 7.91 4.26 -19.77
N GLY A 81 9.19 4.64 -19.79
CA GLY A 81 9.64 6.03 -19.84
C GLY A 81 9.78 6.72 -18.48
N TYR A 82 9.90 5.95 -17.39
CA TYR A 82 10.01 6.46 -16.01
C TYR A 82 11.35 6.10 -15.37
N ARG A 83 11.87 6.98 -14.49
CA ARG A 83 13.12 6.73 -13.76
C ARG A 83 12.86 6.04 -12.42
N THR A 84 11.71 6.33 -11.82
CA THR A 84 11.33 5.79 -10.50
C THR A 84 9.90 5.26 -10.49
N THR A 85 9.63 4.35 -9.57
CA THR A 85 8.27 3.85 -9.32
C THR A 85 7.32 4.97 -8.89
N SER A 86 7.80 5.96 -8.13
CA SER A 86 6.98 7.11 -7.74
C SER A 86 6.58 7.99 -8.92
N GLU A 87 7.48 8.25 -9.87
CA GLU A 87 7.14 8.99 -11.11
C GLU A 87 6.05 8.25 -11.89
N TYR A 88 6.19 6.93 -12.04
CA TYR A 88 5.20 6.11 -12.73
C TYR A 88 3.83 6.17 -12.02
N LEU A 89 3.80 5.97 -10.70
CA LEU A 89 2.58 6.04 -9.90
C LEU A 89 1.89 7.41 -10.01
N GLN A 90 2.64 8.51 -10.01
CA GLN A 90 2.08 9.86 -10.16
C GLN A 90 1.37 10.02 -11.52
N GLU A 91 1.96 9.54 -12.62
CA GLU A 91 1.31 9.59 -13.93
C GLU A 91 0.06 8.71 -14.00
N LEU A 92 0.10 7.52 -13.42
CA LEU A 92 -1.09 6.66 -13.31
C LEU A 92 -2.21 7.36 -12.52
N CYS A 93 -1.89 7.96 -11.37
CA CYS A 93 -2.87 8.66 -10.55
C CYS A 93 -3.50 9.85 -11.30
N LYS A 94 -2.70 10.65 -12.02
CA LYS A 94 -3.21 11.74 -12.88
C LYS A 94 -4.18 11.23 -13.93
N TYR A 95 -3.87 10.10 -14.57
CA TYR A 95 -4.77 9.50 -15.56
C TYR A 95 -6.07 8.99 -14.92
N ILE A 96 -5.98 8.30 -13.80
CA ILE A 96 -7.15 7.79 -13.05
C ILE A 96 -8.09 8.94 -12.66
N LEU A 97 -7.54 10.07 -12.18
CA LEU A 97 -8.32 11.27 -11.87
C LEU A 97 -9.01 11.86 -13.11
N LYS A 98 -8.34 11.90 -14.27
CA LYS A 98 -8.97 12.34 -15.53
C LYS A 98 -10.14 11.46 -15.95
N LEU A 99 -10.14 10.19 -15.54
CA LEU A 99 -11.26 9.28 -15.73
C LEU A 99 -12.37 9.45 -14.67
N GLY A 100 -12.23 10.36 -13.71
CA GLY A 100 -13.23 10.59 -12.65
C GLY A 100 -13.25 9.50 -11.59
N LEU A 101 -12.16 8.74 -11.43
CA LEU A 101 -11.97 7.76 -10.37
C LEU A 101 -10.97 8.29 -9.34
N LEU A 102 -11.05 7.80 -8.12
CA LEU A 102 -10.20 8.20 -7.00
C LEU A 102 -9.00 7.25 -6.84
N PRO A 103 -7.75 7.72 -6.99
CA PRO A 103 -6.57 6.87 -6.76
C PRO A 103 -6.35 6.59 -5.26
N HIS A 104 -5.99 5.36 -4.95
CA HIS A 104 -5.53 4.90 -3.64
C HIS A 104 -4.22 4.12 -3.82
N THR A 105 -3.11 4.61 -3.25
CA THR A 105 -1.78 3.99 -3.45
C THR A 105 -1.27 3.26 -2.22
N ASN A 106 -0.94 1.97 -2.40
CA ASN A 106 -0.25 1.10 -1.43
C ASN A 106 1.08 0.62 -2.01
N ALA A 107 2.14 1.40 -1.78
CA ALA A 107 3.45 1.23 -2.42
C ALA A 107 4.60 0.80 -1.48
N GLY A 108 4.27 0.41 -0.25
CA GLY A 108 5.27 0.23 0.81
C GLY A 108 5.84 1.56 1.31
N VAL A 109 7.02 1.51 1.93
CA VAL A 109 7.66 2.68 2.52
C VAL A 109 8.25 3.61 1.45
N LEU A 110 7.67 4.80 1.36
CA LEU A 110 8.09 5.90 0.51
C LEU A 110 8.92 6.94 1.27
N SER A 111 9.71 7.73 0.55
CA SER A 111 10.35 8.93 1.11
C SER A 111 9.31 10.05 1.27
N GLU A 112 9.67 11.09 2.04
CA GLU A 112 8.78 12.23 2.28
C GLU A 112 8.44 12.97 0.97
N GLY A 113 9.43 13.21 0.09
CA GLY A 113 9.18 13.84 -1.21
C GLY A 113 8.28 13.00 -2.14
N GLU A 114 8.37 11.67 -2.06
CA GLU A 114 7.48 10.78 -2.81
C GLU A 114 6.04 10.81 -2.26
N LEU A 115 5.87 10.86 -0.93
CA LEU A 115 4.57 11.07 -0.29
C LEU A 115 3.96 12.41 -0.73
N GLU A 116 4.73 13.49 -0.68
CA GLU A 116 4.28 14.82 -1.12
C GLU A 116 3.88 14.85 -2.60
N GLY A 117 4.64 14.17 -3.46
CA GLY A 117 4.32 14.03 -4.88
C GLY A 117 3.00 13.29 -5.11
N LEU A 118 2.83 12.14 -4.45
CA LEU A 118 1.65 11.29 -4.62
C LEU A 118 0.40 11.84 -3.95
N ARG A 119 0.53 12.53 -2.81
CA ARG A 119 -0.58 13.15 -2.08
C ARG A 119 -1.45 14.03 -2.98
N LYS A 120 -0.85 14.73 -3.93
CA LYS A 120 -1.55 15.65 -4.83
C LYS A 120 -2.62 14.96 -5.69
N TYR A 121 -2.50 13.65 -5.87
CA TYR A 121 -3.34 12.88 -6.77
C TYR A 121 -4.07 11.72 -6.10
N ASN A 122 -3.82 11.43 -4.82
CA ASN A 122 -4.42 10.31 -4.11
C ASN A 122 -5.55 10.78 -3.19
N ALA A 123 -6.68 10.07 -3.23
CA ALA A 123 -7.75 10.25 -2.26
C ALA A 123 -7.39 9.64 -0.90
N SER A 124 -6.64 8.53 -0.92
CA SER A 124 -6.04 7.90 0.25
C SER A 124 -4.73 7.21 -0.12
N MET A 125 -3.89 6.94 0.87
CA MET A 125 -2.69 6.11 0.73
C MET A 125 -2.64 5.12 1.89
N GLY A 126 -1.93 4.02 1.74
CA GLY A 126 -1.92 3.01 2.79
C GLY A 126 -0.60 2.32 3.02
N LEU A 127 -0.43 1.92 4.28
CA LEU A 127 0.62 1.06 4.77
C LEU A 127 0.10 0.33 6.01
N MET A 128 -0.08 -1.00 5.93
CA MET A 128 -0.39 -1.83 7.11
C MET A 128 0.71 -1.67 8.15
N LEU A 129 0.42 -1.39 9.42
CA LEU A 129 1.44 -1.45 10.47
C LEU A 129 1.94 -2.89 10.67
N GLU A 130 1.05 -3.86 10.44
CA GLU A 130 1.22 -5.29 10.73
C GLU A 130 1.32 -5.57 12.23
N CYS A 131 2.40 -5.13 12.86
CA CYS A 131 2.69 -5.29 14.28
C CYS A 131 3.77 -4.28 14.70
N VAL A 132 3.79 -3.89 15.99
CA VAL A 132 4.85 -3.06 16.59
C VAL A 132 6.10 -3.84 17.01
N ALA A 133 6.05 -5.17 16.96
CA ALA A 133 7.15 -6.05 17.34
C ALA A 133 7.98 -6.49 16.13
N GLU A 134 9.26 -6.78 16.38
CA GLU A 134 10.10 -7.48 15.42
C GLU A 134 9.66 -8.94 15.34
N LEU A 135 9.24 -9.37 14.16
CA LEU A 135 8.74 -10.72 13.94
C LEU A 135 9.70 -11.53 13.07
N GLU A 136 9.83 -12.81 13.38
CA GLU A 136 10.59 -13.76 12.56
C GLU A 136 10.10 -13.77 11.10
N ALA A 137 8.79 -13.60 10.90
CA ALA A 137 8.17 -13.50 9.58
C ALA A 137 8.68 -12.34 8.73
N HIS A 138 9.36 -11.36 9.34
CA HIS A 138 9.90 -10.16 8.71
C HIS A 138 11.43 -10.14 8.65
N ARG A 139 12.13 -11.21 9.07
CA ARG A 139 13.61 -11.26 9.13
C ARG A 139 14.28 -10.83 7.82
N GLU A 140 13.73 -11.21 6.67
CA GLU A 140 14.24 -10.84 5.34
C GLU A 140 13.44 -9.69 4.68
N SER A 141 12.82 -8.83 5.48
CA SER A 141 11.90 -7.78 5.03
C SER A 141 12.28 -6.42 5.62
N PRO A 142 13.29 -5.72 5.07
CA PRO A 142 13.77 -4.45 5.63
C PRO A 142 12.70 -3.35 5.74
N GLY A 143 11.68 -3.36 4.88
CA GLY A 143 10.54 -2.43 4.95
C GLY A 143 9.47 -2.78 5.99
N LYS A 144 9.63 -3.92 6.67
CA LYS A 144 8.70 -4.38 7.71
C LYS A 144 9.17 -4.03 9.13
N ASP A 145 10.31 -3.35 9.25
CA ASP A 145 10.78 -2.77 10.51
C ASP A 145 9.68 -1.90 11.17
N PRO A 146 9.25 -2.21 12.42
CA PRO A 146 8.15 -1.50 13.06
C PRO A 146 8.39 0.00 13.23
N GLU A 147 9.61 0.40 13.59
CA GLU A 147 9.94 1.82 13.82
C GLU A 147 9.85 2.62 12.52
N LEU A 148 10.36 2.06 11.42
CA LEU A 148 10.26 2.62 10.08
C LEU A 148 8.79 2.81 9.66
N ARG A 149 7.94 1.81 9.91
CA ARG A 149 6.52 1.86 9.55
C ARG A 149 5.76 2.90 10.38
N LEU A 150 6.00 2.96 11.69
CA LEU A 150 5.42 3.99 12.56
C LEU A 150 5.84 5.40 12.13
N LYS A 151 7.13 5.60 11.83
CA LYS A 151 7.65 6.86 11.28
C LYS A 151 7.02 7.20 9.93
N PHE A 152 6.76 6.22 9.08
CA PHE A 152 6.10 6.43 7.80
C PHE A 152 4.65 6.89 7.97
N ILE A 153 3.88 6.22 8.83
CA ILE A 153 2.50 6.59 9.14
C ILE A 153 2.47 7.99 9.78
N GLU A 154 3.39 8.29 10.70
CA GLU A 154 3.53 9.64 11.27
C GLU A 154 3.82 10.71 10.20
N LYS A 155 4.70 10.43 9.23
CA LYS A 155 4.96 11.34 8.11
C LYS A 155 3.70 11.59 7.28
N ALA A 156 2.92 10.54 6.98
CA ALA A 156 1.64 10.68 6.29
C ALA A 156 0.67 11.59 7.07
N GLY A 157 0.61 11.43 8.40
CA GLY A 157 -0.17 12.29 9.29
C GLY A 157 0.28 13.75 9.31
N ARG A 158 1.59 14.02 9.41
CA ARG A 158 2.15 15.38 9.29
C ARG A 158 1.82 16.02 7.96
N LEU A 159 1.90 15.22 6.89
CA LEU A 159 1.51 15.62 5.55
C LEU A 159 -0.01 15.59 5.35
N ARG A 160 -0.86 15.40 6.36
CA ARG A 160 -2.33 15.40 6.24
C ARG A 160 -2.84 14.56 5.05
N ILE A 161 -2.23 13.40 4.85
CA ILE A 161 -2.65 12.41 3.85
C ILE A 161 -3.72 11.54 4.50
N PRO A 162 -4.95 11.46 3.94
CA PRO A 162 -5.92 10.47 4.38
C PRO A 162 -5.33 9.07 4.21
N PHE A 163 -5.36 8.26 5.27
CA PHE A 163 -4.49 7.09 5.35
C PHE A 163 -5.20 5.84 5.84
N THR A 164 -4.88 4.70 5.23
CA THR A 164 -5.32 3.37 5.66
C THR A 164 -4.16 2.58 6.26
N THR A 165 -4.37 2.00 7.44
CA THR A 165 -3.40 1.13 8.10
C THR A 165 -4.12 -0.02 8.79
N GLY A 166 -3.42 -0.83 9.57
CA GLY A 166 -4.00 -2.00 10.19
C GLY A 166 -2.99 -3.02 10.68
N LEU A 167 -3.51 -4.15 11.15
CA LEU A 167 -2.75 -5.28 11.67
C LEU A 167 -2.97 -6.53 10.81
N LEU A 168 -1.94 -7.36 10.75
CA LEU A 168 -2.04 -8.73 10.28
C LEU A 168 -1.90 -9.65 11.50
N VAL A 169 -2.92 -10.48 11.72
CA VAL A 169 -3.09 -11.27 12.94
C VAL A 169 -2.75 -12.73 12.65
N GLY A 170 -1.84 -13.31 13.42
CA GLY A 170 -1.43 -14.72 13.33
C GLY A 170 -0.13 -14.93 12.55
N ILE A 171 0.79 -13.97 12.58
CA ILE A 171 2.10 -14.04 11.91
C ILE A 171 3.28 -14.17 12.88
N GLY A 172 3.00 -14.43 14.15
CA GLY A 172 4.00 -14.65 15.21
C GLY A 172 3.86 -13.68 16.39
N GLU A 173 2.98 -12.69 16.29
CA GLU A 173 2.74 -11.71 17.32
C GLU A 173 1.86 -12.25 18.48
N SER A 174 2.16 -11.79 19.68
CA SER A 174 1.40 -12.01 20.90
C SER A 174 0.16 -11.09 20.98
N ARG A 175 -0.75 -11.40 21.91
CA ARG A 175 -1.93 -10.58 22.17
C ARG A 175 -1.55 -9.17 22.66
N GLU A 176 -0.53 -9.05 23.49
CA GLU A 176 -0.04 -7.78 24.02
C GLU A 176 0.51 -6.87 22.90
N GLU A 177 1.23 -7.46 21.93
CA GLU A 177 1.76 -6.71 20.78
C GLU A 177 0.64 -6.22 19.85
N ARG A 178 -0.46 -6.97 19.73
CA ARG A 178 -1.67 -6.48 19.01
C ARG A 178 -2.29 -5.28 19.71
N GLU A 179 -2.44 -5.35 21.04
CA GLU A 179 -2.97 -4.25 21.86
C GLU A 179 -2.10 -3.00 21.69
N LYS A 180 -0.77 -3.11 21.87
CA LYS A 180 0.19 -2.02 21.66
C LYS A 180 0.15 -1.45 20.23
N SER A 181 -0.03 -2.30 19.23
CA SER A 181 -0.14 -1.83 17.84
C SER A 181 -1.40 -0.99 17.61
N LEU A 182 -2.53 -1.36 18.21
CA LEU A 182 -3.75 -0.55 18.16
C LEU A 182 -3.60 0.76 18.95
N GLU A 183 -2.91 0.74 20.09
CA GLU A 183 -2.59 1.93 20.87
C GLU A 183 -1.74 2.93 20.07
N GLU A 184 -0.73 2.45 19.34
CA GLU A 184 0.09 3.32 18.48
C GLU A 184 -0.70 3.90 17.29
N ILE A 185 -1.54 3.09 16.64
CA ILE A 185 -2.46 3.57 15.59
C ILE A 185 -3.39 4.66 16.16
N ARG A 186 -3.96 4.42 17.34
CA ARG A 186 -4.82 5.39 18.03
C ARG A 186 -4.05 6.68 18.34
N ARG A 187 -2.85 6.58 18.91
CA ARG A 187 -1.98 7.73 19.23
C ARG A 187 -1.69 8.59 18.01
N LEU A 188 -1.37 7.96 16.88
CA LEU A 188 -1.11 8.66 15.61
C LEU A 188 -2.39 9.31 15.03
N HIS A 189 -3.54 8.64 15.15
CA HIS A 189 -4.81 9.22 14.75
C HIS A 189 -5.22 10.40 15.64
N GLU A 190 -5.12 10.29 16.97
CA GLU A 190 -5.43 11.40 17.90
C GLU A 190 -4.54 12.61 17.66
N LYS A 191 -3.26 12.40 17.30
CA LYS A 191 -2.31 13.49 17.00
C LYS A 191 -2.56 14.20 15.67
N TYR A 192 -2.97 13.47 14.62
CA TYR A 192 -2.98 14.01 13.25
C TYR A 192 -4.34 13.94 12.53
N GLY A 193 -5.31 13.17 13.04
CA GLY A 193 -6.66 13.02 12.48
C GLY A 193 -6.74 12.39 11.09
N HIS A 194 -5.68 11.71 10.65
CA HIS A 194 -5.47 11.34 9.25
C HIS A 194 -5.89 9.90 8.89
N ILE A 195 -5.99 9.00 9.88
CA ILE A 195 -6.32 7.58 9.64
C ILE A 195 -7.82 7.43 9.40
N GLN A 196 -8.21 6.94 8.22
CA GLN A 196 -9.62 6.76 7.81
C GLN A 196 -10.13 5.35 8.10
N GLU A 197 -9.24 4.37 8.05
CA GLU A 197 -9.56 2.95 8.16
C GLU A 197 -8.44 2.20 8.89
N VAL A 198 -8.86 1.29 9.78
CA VAL A 198 -7.98 0.33 10.47
C VAL A 198 -8.39 -1.09 10.08
N ILE A 199 -7.59 -1.73 9.23
CA ILE A 199 -7.82 -3.07 8.72
C ILE A 199 -7.35 -4.11 9.75
N ILE A 200 -8.22 -5.05 10.12
CA ILE A 200 -7.83 -6.22 10.91
C ILE A 200 -7.86 -7.43 9.99
N GLN A 201 -6.69 -7.83 9.52
CA GLN A 201 -6.55 -8.92 8.57
C GLN A 201 -6.09 -10.19 9.30
N PRO A 202 -6.84 -11.30 9.27
CA PRO A 202 -6.32 -12.58 9.72
C PRO A 202 -5.33 -13.14 8.69
N PHE A 203 -4.23 -13.71 9.15
CA PHE A 203 -3.37 -14.55 8.32
C PHE A 203 -4.13 -15.83 7.96
N SER A 204 -4.20 -16.11 6.67
CA SER A 204 -4.72 -17.36 6.14
C SER A 204 -3.60 -18.00 5.31
N PRO A 205 -2.97 -19.10 5.80
CA PRO A 205 -1.96 -19.80 5.01
C PRO A 205 -2.58 -20.30 3.71
N LYS A 206 -1.87 -20.12 2.59
CA LYS A 206 -2.26 -20.70 1.32
C LYS A 206 -1.53 -22.04 1.15
N PRO A 207 -2.25 -23.12 0.81
CA PRO A 207 -1.64 -24.42 0.51
C PRO A 207 -0.75 -24.37 -0.73
#